data_AF-A0A836TSF6-F1
#
_entry.id   AF-A0A836TSF6-F1
#
_cell.length_a   1.000
_cell.length_b   1.000
_cell.length_c   1.000
_cell.angle_alpha   90.00
_cell.angle_beta   90.00
_cell.angle_gamma   90.00
#
_symmetry.space_group_name_H-M   'P 1'
#
loop_
_entity.id
_entity.type
_entity.pdbx_description
1 polymer ?
#
loop_
_entity_poly.entity_id
_entity_poly.type
_entity_poly.pdbx_seq_one_letter_code
_entity_poly.pdbx_strand_id
1 'polypeptide(L)'
;MQMNVEMVASFPESHRAIIEGRPLWATGGFAIAVFGGTFAGILLLLKKSLAYYLFVASLIGTVVTMIHTINIAASAIEYNFGEIVMMILMPLIIAALLIWYAKGAKNKGWVT
;
A
#
# COMPACT_ATOMS: atom_id res chain seq x y z
N MET A 1 5.96 -8.45 15.92
CA MET A 1 7.01 -7.43 16.16
C MET A 1 6.45 -6.14 16.73
N GLN A 2 5.45 -5.47 16.11
CA GLN A 2 4.90 -4.20 16.62
C GLN A 2 4.16 -4.28 17.98
N MET A 3 3.86 -5.48 18.48
CA MET A 3 3.25 -5.70 19.80
C MET A 3 4.26 -5.72 20.95
N ASN A 4 5.57 -5.77 20.65
CA ASN A 4 6.61 -5.68 21.67
C ASN A 4 7.11 -4.23 21.74
N VAL A 5 6.83 -3.57 22.86
CA VAL A 5 7.15 -2.15 23.08
C VAL A 5 8.65 -1.89 23.09
N GLU A 6 9.46 -2.79 23.65
CA GLU A 6 10.93 -2.67 23.69
C GLU A 6 11.52 -2.70 22.28
N MET A 7 10.98 -3.54 21.41
CA MET A 7 11.37 -3.59 19.99
C MET A 7 10.92 -2.36 19.22
N VAL A 8 9.71 -1.84 19.48
CA VAL A 8 9.24 -0.61 18.83
C VAL A 8 10.10 0.58 19.26
N ALA A 9 10.54 0.63 20.52
CA ALA A 9 11.41 1.69 21.02
C ALA A 9 12.77 1.77 20.30
N SER A 10 13.25 0.68 19.71
CA SER A 10 14.49 0.67 18.93
C SER A 10 14.33 1.18 17.48
N PHE A 11 13.11 1.49 17.04
CA PHE A 11 12.87 1.99 15.69
C PHE A 11 13.14 3.50 15.58
N PRO A 12 13.45 4.00 14.36
CA PRO A 12 13.46 5.43 14.08
C PRO A 12 12.15 6.09 14.49
N GLU A 13 12.20 7.37 14.88
CA GLU A 13 11.03 8.14 15.32
C GLU A 13 9.92 8.17 14.26
N SER A 14 10.28 8.33 12.99
CA SER A 14 9.37 8.24 11.83
C SER A 14 8.52 6.96 11.83
N HIS A 15 9.14 5.82 12.13
CA HIS A 15 8.49 4.52 12.13
C HIS A 15 7.62 4.33 13.38
N ARG A 16 8.11 4.78 14.55
CA ARG A 16 7.34 4.72 15.80
C ARG A 16 6.07 5.55 15.71
N ALA A 17 6.16 6.78 15.19
CA ALA A 17 5.02 7.66 15.03
C ALA A 17 3.93 7.09 14.10
N ILE A 18 4.31 6.41 13.02
CA ILE A 18 3.36 5.68 12.15
C ILE A 18 2.69 4.51 12.87
N ILE A 19 3.39 3.85 13.80
CA ILE A 19 2.86 2.69 14.54
C ILE A 19 1.88 3.17 15.61
N GLU A 20 2.31 4.11 16.45
CA GLU A 20 1.56 4.60 17.61
C GLU A 20 0.38 5.48 17.19
N GLY A 21 0.55 6.27 16.13
CA GLY A 21 -0.48 7.17 15.64
C GLY A 21 -1.52 6.53 14.72
N ARG A 22 -1.41 5.22 14.42
CA ARG A 22 -2.20 4.58 13.35
C ARG A 22 -3.69 4.49 13.70
N PRO A 23 -4.57 5.19 12.98
CA PRO A 23 -6.01 5.08 13.20
C PRO A 23 -6.61 3.84 12.52
N LEU A 24 -7.82 3.47 12.95
CA LEU A 24 -8.56 2.32 12.40
C LEU A 24 -8.80 2.43 10.89
N TRP A 25 -9.09 3.63 10.37
CA TRP A 25 -9.31 3.82 8.94
C TRP A 25 -8.05 3.59 8.10
N ALA A 26 -6.87 3.95 8.62
CA ALA A 26 -5.60 3.69 7.94
C ALA A 26 -5.28 2.19 7.94
N THR A 27 -5.62 1.51 9.03
CA THR A 27 -5.53 0.04 9.13
C THR A 27 -6.49 -0.64 8.16
N GLY A 28 -7.72 -0.12 8.01
CA GLY A 28 -8.68 -0.59 7.01
C GLY A 28 -8.18 -0.39 5.58
N GLY A 29 -7.60 0.78 5.28
CA GLY A 29 -6.93 1.06 4.01
C GLY A 29 -5.80 0.06 3.73
N PHE A 30 -4.98 -0.25 4.73
CA PHE A 30 -3.89 -1.21 4.60
C PHE A 30 -4.41 -2.62 4.32
N ALA A 31 -5.47 -3.05 5.01
CA ALA A 31 -6.09 -4.34 4.75
C ALA A 31 -6.63 -4.43 3.31
N ILE A 32 -7.30 -3.39 2.82
CA ILE A 32 -7.81 -3.33 1.44
C ILE A 32 -6.64 -3.36 0.45
N ALA A 33 -5.57 -2.62 0.71
CA ALA A 33 -4.37 -2.60 -0.12
C ALA A 33 -3.78 -4.02 -0.28
N VAL A 34 -3.54 -4.70 0.85
CA VAL A 34 -2.93 -6.03 0.89
C VAL A 34 -3.84 -7.08 0.27
N PHE A 35 -5.06 -7.26 0.80
CA PHE A 35 -5.95 -8.30 0.32
C PHE A 35 -6.41 -8.04 -1.11
N GLY A 36 -6.69 -6.78 -1.46
CA GLY A 36 -7.02 -6.39 -2.83
C GLY A 36 -5.89 -6.73 -3.80
N GLY A 37 -4.64 -6.45 -3.43
CA GLY A 37 -3.48 -6.75 -4.27
C GLY A 37 -3.24 -8.26 -4.41
N THR A 38 -3.34 -9.01 -3.30
CA THR A 38 -3.19 -10.47 -3.30
C THR A 38 -4.25 -11.14 -4.17
N PHE A 39 -5.54 -10.83 -3.96
CA PHE A 39 -6.61 -11.41 -4.76
C PHE A 39 -6.56 -10.98 -6.22
N ALA A 40 -6.18 -9.73 -6.50
CA ALA A 40 -5.95 -9.27 -7.87
C ALA A 40 -4.85 -10.08 -8.56
N GLY A 41 -3.73 -10.34 -7.88
CA GLY A 41 -2.63 -11.16 -8.39
C GLY A 41 -3.07 -12.60 -8.68
N ILE A 42 -3.81 -13.22 -7.77
CA ILE A 42 -4.38 -14.56 -7.99
C ILE A 42 -5.32 -14.56 -9.21
N LEU A 43 -6.23 -13.61 -9.30
CA LEU A 43 -7.17 -13.51 -10.43
C LEU A 43 -6.44 -13.26 -11.76
N LEU A 44 -5.36 -12.48 -11.75
CA LEU A 44 -4.54 -12.23 -12.93
C LEU A 44 -3.90 -13.53 -13.44
N LEU A 45 -3.36 -14.36 -12.53
CA LEU A 45 -2.81 -15.68 -12.86
C LEU A 45 -3.89 -16.64 -13.37
N LEU A 46 -5.10 -16.55 -12.82
CA LEU A 46 -6.29 -17.29 -13.28
C LEU A 46 -6.92 -16.70 -14.55
N LYS A 47 -6.26 -15.71 -15.17
CA LYS A 47 -6.70 -15.02 -16.39
C LYS A 47 -8.10 -14.40 -16.30
N LYS A 48 -8.47 -13.86 -15.13
CA LYS A 48 -9.77 -13.20 -14.91
C LYS A 48 -9.66 -11.69 -15.05
N SER A 49 -10.55 -11.09 -15.83
CA SER A 49 -10.60 -9.64 -16.05
C SER A 49 -10.94 -8.83 -14.79
N LEU A 50 -11.51 -9.49 -13.77
CA LEU A 50 -11.77 -8.92 -12.45
C LEU A 50 -10.49 -8.49 -11.71
N ALA A 51 -9.32 -9.05 -12.06
CA ALA A 51 -8.02 -8.65 -11.50
C ALA A 51 -7.78 -7.14 -11.59
N TYR A 52 -8.16 -6.51 -12.71
CA TYR A 52 -8.01 -5.08 -12.91
C TYR A 52 -8.73 -4.26 -11.83
N TYR A 53 -10.00 -4.59 -11.55
CA TYR A 53 -10.81 -3.84 -10.58
C TYR A 53 -10.30 -4.01 -9.15
N LEU A 54 -9.80 -5.21 -8.81
CA LEU A 54 -9.18 -5.43 -7.50
C LEU A 54 -7.83 -4.72 -7.35
N PHE A 55 -7.01 -4.61 -8.41
CA PHE A 55 -5.81 -3.77 -8.34
C PHE A 55 -6.16 -2.29 -8.16
N VAL A 56 -7.24 -1.80 -8.77
CA VAL A 56 -7.74 -0.43 -8.54
C VAL A 56 -8.19 -0.26 -7.08
N ALA A 57 -8.96 -1.20 -6.53
CA ALA A 57 -9.35 -1.17 -5.13
C ALA A 57 -8.14 -1.21 -4.19
N SER A 58 -7.13 -2.02 -4.51
CA SER A 58 -5.85 -2.07 -3.80
C SER A 58 -5.14 -0.72 -3.80
N LEU A 59 -5.06 -0.04 -4.95
CA LEU A 59 -4.49 1.30 -5.03
C LEU A 59 -5.25 2.30 -4.15
N ILE A 60 -6.58 2.25 -4.12
CA ILE A 60 -7.39 3.11 -3.24
C ILE A 60 -7.04 2.85 -1.78
N GLY A 61 -6.96 1.58 -1.37
CA GLY A 61 -6.51 1.21 -0.01
C GLY A 61 -5.11 1.71 0.31
N THR A 62 -4.18 1.63 -0.64
CA THR A 62 -2.82 2.17 -0.50
C THR A 62 -2.86 3.68 -0.30
N VAL A 63 -3.63 4.42 -1.11
CA VAL A 63 -3.77 5.88 -0.96
C VAL A 63 -4.33 6.23 0.42
N VAL A 64 -5.38 5.55 0.87
CA VAL A 64 -5.94 5.75 2.22
C VAL A 64 -4.86 5.53 3.28
N THR A 65 -4.08 4.47 3.18
CA THR A 65 -2.97 4.20 4.12
C THR A 65 -1.92 5.31 4.08
N MET A 66 -1.58 5.80 2.87
CA MET A 66 -0.56 6.84 2.69
C MET A 66 -0.99 8.20 3.21
N ILE A 67 -2.28 8.53 3.23
CA ILE A 67 -2.75 9.79 3.84
C ILE A 67 -2.30 9.88 5.30
N HIS A 68 -2.36 8.77 6.04
CA HIS A 68 -1.85 8.74 7.41
C HIS A 68 -0.34 8.94 7.45
N THR A 69 0.43 8.19 6.66
CA THR A 69 1.90 8.29 6.61
C THR A 69 2.38 9.70 6.20
N ILE A 70 1.71 10.33 5.23
CA ILE A 70 2.02 11.69 4.78
C ILE A 70 1.72 12.72 5.86
N ASN A 71 0.62 12.56 6.61
CA ASN A 71 0.32 13.46 7.73
C ASN A 71 1.39 13.37 8.84
N ILE A 72 1.94 12.18 9.09
CA ILE A 72 3.08 12.02 10.01
C ILE A 72 4.34 12.66 9.42
N ALA A 73 4.62 12.47 8.12
CA ALA A 73 5.77 13.09 7.46
C ALA A 73 5.69 14.62 7.35
N ALA A 74 4.48 15.19 7.34
CA ALA A 74 4.24 16.63 7.36
C ALA A 74 4.27 17.24 8.78
N SER A 75 4.43 16.41 9.82
CA SER A 75 4.61 16.87 11.19
C SER A 75 6.06 17.33 11.43
N ALA A 76 6.44 17.56 12.70
CA ALA A 76 7.81 17.92 13.05
C ALA A 76 8.85 16.78 12.89
N ILE A 77 8.42 15.61 12.41
CA ILE A 77 9.27 14.43 12.23
C ILE A 77 9.88 14.43 10.83
N GLU A 78 11.20 14.52 10.74
CA GLU A 78 11.91 14.48 9.47
C GLU A 78 11.93 13.07 8.87
N TYR A 79 11.60 13.00 7.57
CA TYR A 79 11.74 11.79 6.77
C TYR A 79 12.96 11.93 5.87
N ASN A 80 13.81 10.92 5.86
CA ASN A 80 14.90 10.87 4.90
C ASN A 80 14.39 10.47 3.50
N PHE A 81 15.21 10.71 2.47
CA PHE A 81 14.85 10.39 1.09
C PHE A 81 14.50 8.91 0.87
N GLY A 82 15.21 8.01 1.55
CA GLY A 82 14.94 6.57 1.49
C GLY A 82 13.55 6.21 2.03
N GLU A 83 13.13 6.83 3.13
CA GLU A 83 11.80 6.62 3.72
C GLU A 83 10.69 7.13 2.81
N ILE A 84 10.85 8.31 2.20
CA ILE A 84 9.88 8.84 1.24
C ILE A 84 9.72 7.89 0.06
N VAL A 85 10.84 7.42 -0.51
CA VAL A 85 10.81 6.50 -1.64
C VAL A 85 10.19 5.17 -1.26
N MET A 86 10.65 4.54 -0.18
CA MET A 86 10.26 3.16 0.16
C MET A 86 8.87 3.07 0.80
N MET A 87 8.52 4.02 1.67
CA MET A 87 7.27 3.96 2.44
C MET A 87 6.10 4.58 1.69
N ILE A 88 6.33 5.56 0.81
CA ILE A 88 5.25 6.32 0.15
C ILE A 88 5.22 6.07 -1.35
N LEU A 89 6.34 6.33 -2.05
CA LEU A 89 6.34 6.29 -3.52
C LEU A 89 6.30 4.86 -4.07
N MET A 90 7.08 3.95 -3.52
CA MET A 90 7.21 2.58 -4.04
C MET A 90 5.86 1.84 -4.07
N PRO A 91 5.04 1.83 -2.99
CA PRO A 91 3.74 1.15 -3.04
C PRO A 91 2.80 1.73 -4.09
N LEU A 92 2.79 3.06 -4.28
CA LEU A 92 1.97 3.73 -5.28
C LEU A 92 2.42 3.40 -6.71
N ILE A 93 3.74 3.41 -6.95
CA ILE A 93 4.33 3.08 -8.25
C ILE A 93 4.01 1.62 -8.62
N ILE A 94 4.24 0.67 -7.70
CA ILE A 94 3.94 -0.75 -7.96
C ILE A 94 2.45 -0.95 -8.24
N ALA A 95 1.57 -0.37 -7.41
CA ALA A 95 0.13 -0.50 -7.60
C ALA A 95 -0.32 0.07 -8.96
N ALA A 96 0.21 1.23 -9.37
CA ALA A 96 -0.07 1.82 -10.67
C ALA A 96 0.44 0.95 -11.83
N LEU A 97 1.66 0.40 -11.72
CA LEU A 97 2.23 -0.51 -12.72
C LEU A 97 1.40 -1.79 -12.88
N LEU A 98 0.91 -2.37 -11.77
CA LEU A 98 0.06 -3.56 -11.79
C LEU A 98 -1.30 -3.27 -12.44
N ILE A 99 -1.90 -2.11 -12.16
CA ILE A 99 -3.12 -1.66 -12.85
C ILE A 99 -2.88 -1.51 -14.34
N TRP A 100 -1.79 -0.86 -14.73
CA TRP A 100 -1.42 -0.70 -16.15
C TRP A 100 -1.25 -2.05 -16.84
N TYR A 101 -0.53 -2.98 -16.20
CA TYR A 101 -0.33 -4.33 -16.73
C TYR A 101 -1.65 -5.10 -16.86
N ALA A 102 -2.48 -5.11 -15.82
CA ALA A 102 -3.77 -5.80 -15.84
C ALA A 102 -4.72 -5.20 -16.89
N LYS A 103 -4.72 -3.87 -17.07
CA LYS A 103 -5.45 -3.20 -18.13
C LYS A 103 -4.95 -3.61 -19.52
N GLY A 104 -3.63 -3.68 -19.71
CA GLY A 104 -3.01 -4.15 -20.94
C GLY A 104 -3.38 -5.60 -21.26
N ALA A 105 -3.35 -6.49 -20.26
CA ALA A 105 -3.75 -7.89 -20.41
C ALA A 105 -5.24 -8.02 -20.78
N LYS A 106 -6.11 -7.20 -20.17
CA LYS A 106 -7.54 -7.14 -20.51
C LYS A 106 -7.76 -6.67 -21.95
N ASN A 107 -7.11 -5.60 -22.36
CA ASN A 107 -7.24 -5.03 -23.72
C ASN A 107 -6.74 -5.99 -24.81
N LYS A 108 -5.76 -6.83 -24.50
CA LYS A 108 -5.24 -7.87 -25.40
C LYS A 108 -6.03 -9.18 -25.37
N GLY A 109 -7.09 -9.27 -24.54
CA GLY A 109 -7.87 -10.49 -24.36
C GLY A 109 -7.12 -11.63 -23.67
N TRP A 110 -6.00 -11.35 -23.00
CA TRP A 110 -5.24 -12.37 -22.24
C TRP A 110 -5.96 -12.80 -20.96
N VAL A 111 -6.80 -11.92 -20.44
CA VAL A 111 -7.71 -12.19 -19.33
C VAL A 111 -9.15 -11.96 -19.80
N THR A 112 -10.05 -12.85 -19.39
CA THR A 112 -11.49 -12.84 -19.74
C THR A 112 -12.34 -12.52 -18.53
#